data_AF-A0A4V2MC80-F1
#
_entry.id   AF-A0A4V2MC80-F1
#
_cell.length_a   1.000
_cell.length_b   1.000
_cell.length_c   1.000
_cell.angle_alpha   90.00
_cell.angle_beta   90.00
_cell.angle_gamma   90.00
#
_symmetry.space_group_name_H-M   'P 1'
#
loop_
_entity.id
_entity.type
_entity.pdbx_description
1 polymer ?
#
loop_
_entity_poly.entity_id
_entity_poly.type
_entity_poly.pdbx_seq_one_letter_code
_entity_poly.pdbx_strand_id
1 'polypeptide(L)'
;MLALTSGNSYVEDAFAWARKRAMDWVQTDAAPGNLPSYWAGYPSRPMFYSRDVCHQAAGAHLLGLDAENFAMFRHFAASATPARKWFPIWAFHFDGRIAALDYHHDEHFVREIPAVFDLTYRALEQYDWTGDRRWLDDPDLAAYYRHSIGEFVEAHDSDGDGIPEAGGTGDIFLGTATYNEREAPLIVAGDGLAIQYAVLRKLGHHAEADRIQATFLDDWWNGEQFARGRTKDGFDYGWGLESHDLVPLFGLSATGERNERLLDYVEAQLETHPPLNIESFSYLPELLFRNGRGESAWRWTKHLIDSRDDYPEISFTVVEHLVAGLLGLRPDAPNATLTIESHLPTEIDWLTADHVRVGDWDLRIHQEGRRTTEVTVHSGPGPLTVTVGRTGPRTIEPGRTARVSTPTKDPS
;
A
#
# COMPACT_ATOMS: atom_id res chain seq x y z
N MET A 1 18.36 12.52 -8.99
CA MET A 1 16.89 12.68 -9.04
C MET A 1 16.34 11.52 -9.83
N LEU A 2 15.28 10.87 -9.36
CA LEU A 2 14.71 9.67 -9.98
C LEU A 2 14.44 9.90 -11.48
N ALA A 3 14.93 8.98 -12.31
CA ALA A 3 14.73 8.97 -13.74
C ALA A 3 14.28 7.58 -14.20
N LEU A 4 13.43 7.54 -15.24
CA LEU A 4 12.95 6.31 -15.84
C LEU A 4 13.18 6.38 -17.35
N THR A 5 13.81 5.36 -17.93
CA THR A 5 13.94 5.20 -19.38
C THR A 5 13.50 3.81 -19.80
N SER A 6 12.92 3.67 -20.98
CA SER A 6 12.33 2.40 -21.43
C SER A 6 12.43 2.22 -22.94
N GLY A 7 12.35 0.96 -23.38
CA GLY A 7 12.10 0.62 -24.78
C GLY A 7 10.71 1.04 -25.27
N ASN A 8 9.84 1.49 -24.36
CA ASN A 8 8.48 1.94 -24.67
C ASN A 8 8.28 3.41 -24.27
N SER A 9 8.12 4.30 -25.26
CA SER A 9 7.98 5.74 -25.02
C SER A 9 6.72 6.10 -24.20
N TYR A 10 5.68 5.26 -24.25
CA TYR A 10 4.48 5.44 -23.42
C TYR A 10 4.83 5.43 -21.92
N VAL A 11 5.77 4.57 -21.51
CA VAL A 11 6.23 4.48 -20.11
C VAL A 11 6.99 5.74 -19.69
N GLU A 12 7.86 6.25 -20.56
CA GLU A 12 8.62 7.48 -20.30
C GLU A 12 7.70 8.71 -20.18
N ASP A 13 6.74 8.84 -21.09
CA ASP A 13 5.74 9.91 -21.09
C ASP A 13 4.83 9.83 -19.85
N ALA A 14 4.41 8.62 -19.48
CA ALA A 14 3.61 8.37 -18.29
C ALA A 14 4.35 8.79 -17.02
N PHE A 15 5.61 8.35 -16.87
CA PHE A 15 6.44 8.70 -15.72
C PHE A 15 6.70 10.20 -15.63
N ALA A 16 7.02 10.86 -16.75
CA ALA A 16 7.26 12.30 -16.78
C ALA A 16 6.03 13.09 -16.31
N TRP A 17 4.84 12.72 -16.77
CA TRP A 17 3.59 13.31 -16.29
C TRP A 17 3.34 13.03 -14.80
N ALA A 18 3.40 11.76 -14.39
CA ALA A 18 3.05 11.34 -13.04
C ALA A 18 3.97 12.00 -12.01
N ARG A 19 5.28 11.98 -12.26
CA ARG A 19 6.28 12.67 -11.46
C ARG A 19 5.98 14.16 -11.36
N LYS A 20 5.70 14.85 -12.48
CA LYS A 20 5.40 16.28 -12.43
C LYS A 20 4.13 16.54 -11.61
N ARG A 21 3.08 15.76 -11.86
CA ARG A 21 1.76 15.92 -11.23
C ARG A 21 1.83 15.67 -9.72
N ALA A 22 2.51 14.63 -9.29
CA ALA A 22 2.74 14.33 -7.88
C ALA A 22 3.47 15.50 -7.17
N MET A 23 4.51 16.05 -7.80
CA MET A 23 5.23 17.20 -7.24
C MET A 23 4.39 18.49 -7.20
N ASP A 24 3.43 18.67 -8.10
CA ASP A 24 2.49 19.81 -8.06
C ASP A 24 1.56 19.76 -6.82
N TRP A 25 1.42 18.60 -6.18
CA TRP A 25 0.59 18.42 -4.98
C TRP A 25 1.31 18.74 -3.66
N VAL A 26 2.63 18.91 -3.66
CA VAL A 26 3.41 19.19 -2.45
C VAL A 26 3.01 20.55 -1.85
N GLN A 27 2.75 20.56 -0.54
CA GLN A 27 2.26 21.74 0.20
C GLN A 27 3.24 22.28 1.24
N THR A 28 4.36 21.59 1.51
CA THR A 28 5.36 21.94 2.54
C THR A 28 5.69 23.44 2.60
N ASP A 29 6.04 24.03 1.45
CA ASP A 29 6.41 25.45 1.34
C ASP A 29 5.37 26.32 0.62
N ALA A 30 4.17 25.78 0.37
CA ALA A 30 3.12 26.48 -0.37
C ALA A 30 2.51 27.65 0.43
N ALA A 31 2.50 27.55 1.77
CA ALA A 31 2.08 28.62 2.67
C ALA A 31 2.80 28.53 4.03
N PRO A 32 3.07 29.67 4.70
CA PRO A 32 3.64 29.67 6.05
C PRO A 32 2.77 28.90 7.05
N GLY A 33 3.39 28.01 7.81
CA GLY A 33 2.71 27.22 8.84
C GLY A 33 2.17 25.87 8.36
N ASN A 34 2.31 25.54 7.06
CA ASN A 34 2.07 24.19 6.60
C ASN A 34 3.06 23.21 7.23
N LEU A 35 2.57 22.03 7.59
CA LEU A 35 3.36 20.85 7.86
C LEU A 35 4.02 20.39 6.54
N PRO A 36 5.19 19.71 6.61
CA PRO A 36 5.66 18.92 5.49
C PRO A 36 4.55 17.95 5.07
N SER A 37 3.97 18.18 3.91
CA SER A 37 2.79 17.45 3.45
C SER A 37 2.61 17.61 1.95
N TYR A 38 1.75 16.76 1.40
CA TYR A 38 1.21 16.89 0.06
C TYR A 38 -0.30 16.67 0.09
N TRP A 39 -0.98 17.07 -0.98
CA TRP A 39 -2.41 16.87 -1.12
C TRP A 39 -2.74 15.38 -1.22
N ALA A 40 -3.58 14.86 -0.32
CA ALA A 40 -3.96 13.46 -0.31
C ALA A 40 -5.47 13.34 -0.08
N GLY A 41 -6.24 13.35 -1.16
CA GLY A 41 -7.71 13.41 -1.17
C GLY A 41 -8.22 14.33 -2.28
N TYR A 42 -9.51 14.62 -2.32
CA TYR A 42 -10.11 15.41 -3.41
C TYR A 42 -9.38 16.76 -3.67
N PRO A 43 -9.13 17.15 -4.94
CA PRO A 43 -8.49 18.43 -5.29
C PRO A 43 -9.21 19.69 -4.79
N SER A 44 -10.49 19.58 -4.44
CA SER A 44 -11.30 20.67 -3.88
C SER A 44 -11.15 20.82 -2.36
N ARG A 45 -10.47 19.88 -1.70
CA ARG A 45 -10.36 19.78 -0.25
C ARG A 45 -8.90 19.98 0.18
N PRO A 46 -8.50 21.17 0.68
CA PRO A 46 -7.11 21.48 1.03
C PRO A 46 -6.71 20.78 2.35
N MET A 47 -6.47 19.48 2.25
CA MET A 47 -6.22 18.57 3.35
C MET A 47 -5.53 17.29 2.86
N PHE A 48 -5.07 16.48 3.81
CA PHE A 48 -4.58 15.14 3.58
C PHE A 48 -5.39 14.14 4.43
N TYR A 49 -5.80 13.04 3.80
CA TYR A 49 -6.65 11.98 4.33
C TYR A 49 -5.82 10.75 4.71
N SER A 50 -6.21 10.04 5.79
CA SER A 50 -5.44 8.91 6.32
C SER A 50 -5.28 7.78 5.32
N ARG A 51 -6.35 7.45 4.59
CA ARG A 51 -6.37 6.42 3.56
C ARG A 51 -5.43 6.80 2.40
N ASP A 52 -5.64 7.98 1.82
CA ASP A 52 -4.88 8.47 0.68
C ASP A 52 -3.38 8.58 0.94
N VAL A 53 -2.98 9.01 2.15
CA VAL A 53 -1.56 9.09 2.51
C VAL A 53 -0.93 7.70 2.50
N CYS A 54 -1.63 6.65 2.98
CA CYS A 54 -1.14 5.27 2.92
C CYS A 54 -0.82 4.84 1.50
N HIS A 55 -1.70 5.17 0.54
CA HIS A 55 -1.60 4.70 -0.84
C HIS A 55 -0.68 5.55 -1.71
N GLN A 56 -0.35 6.76 -1.26
CA GLN A 56 0.62 7.64 -1.92
C GLN A 56 2.06 7.42 -1.45
N ALA A 57 2.25 6.81 -0.28
CA ALA A 57 3.50 6.86 0.47
C ALA A 57 4.71 6.26 -0.27
N ALA A 58 4.56 5.12 -0.96
CA ALA A 58 5.66 4.50 -1.68
C ALA A 58 6.05 5.32 -2.93
N GLY A 59 5.07 5.82 -3.69
CA GLY A 59 5.31 6.77 -4.77
C GLY A 59 5.98 8.06 -4.29
N ALA A 60 5.56 8.58 -3.14
CA ALA A 60 6.13 9.77 -2.51
C ALA A 60 7.59 9.55 -2.07
N HIS A 61 7.90 8.40 -1.46
CA HIS A 61 9.27 7.99 -1.12
C HIS A 61 10.18 8.00 -2.36
N LEU A 62 9.74 7.37 -3.46
CA LEU A 62 10.49 7.32 -4.71
C LEU A 62 10.78 8.73 -5.29
N LEU A 63 9.92 9.70 -5.00
CA LEU A 63 10.10 11.11 -5.37
C LEU A 63 10.93 11.93 -4.38
N GLY A 64 11.36 11.34 -3.26
CA GLY A 64 12.17 11.98 -2.23
C GLY A 64 11.35 12.78 -1.20
N LEU A 65 10.08 12.43 -1.00
CA LEU A 65 9.15 13.11 -0.09
C LEU A 65 9.05 12.42 1.28
N ASP A 66 10.17 11.88 1.77
CA ASP A 66 10.22 11.14 3.04
C ASP A 66 9.89 12.02 4.24
N ALA A 67 10.19 13.32 4.18
CA ALA A 67 9.88 14.27 5.25
C ALA A 67 8.37 14.52 5.34
N GLU A 68 7.70 14.65 4.19
CA GLU A 68 6.25 14.78 4.06
C GLU A 68 5.53 13.51 4.54
N ASN A 69 5.99 12.34 4.09
CA ASN A 69 5.48 11.05 4.59
C ASN A 69 5.58 10.99 6.11
N PHE A 70 6.78 11.17 6.66
CA PHE A 70 7.01 11.07 8.10
C PHE A 70 6.13 12.03 8.90
N ALA A 71 6.01 13.29 8.46
CA ALA A 71 5.20 14.28 9.15
C ALA A 71 3.70 13.92 9.14
N MET A 72 3.14 13.50 8.00
CA MET A 72 1.72 13.16 7.91
C MET A 72 1.37 11.89 8.68
N PHE A 73 2.15 10.80 8.54
CA PHE A 73 1.93 9.56 9.30
C PHE A 73 2.03 9.80 10.81
N ARG A 74 3.03 10.57 11.26
CA ARG A 74 3.16 10.93 12.68
C ARG A 74 1.95 11.72 13.17
N HIS A 75 1.42 12.63 12.36
CA HIS A 75 0.26 13.45 12.72
C HIS A 75 -1.02 12.60 12.89
N PHE A 76 -1.22 11.60 12.03
CA PHE A 76 -2.28 10.61 12.22
C PHE A 76 -2.07 9.75 13.46
N ALA A 77 -0.86 9.23 13.68
CA ALA A 77 -0.52 8.41 14.84
C ALA A 77 -0.78 9.13 16.17
N ALA A 78 -0.35 10.40 16.29
CA ALA A 78 -0.56 11.23 17.48
C ALA A 78 -2.05 11.52 17.77
N SER A 79 -2.93 11.38 16.77
CA SER A 79 -4.35 11.68 16.89
C SER A 79 -5.18 10.54 17.48
N ALA A 80 -4.67 9.31 17.45
CA ALA A 80 -5.28 8.13 18.04
C ALA A 80 -5.12 8.15 19.56
N THR A 81 -6.23 8.33 20.28
CA THR A 81 -6.21 8.52 21.74
C THR A 81 -7.28 7.65 22.41
N PRO A 82 -7.23 7.46 23.75
CA PRO A 82 -8.26 6.73 24.47
C PRO A 82 -9.68 7.31 24.27
N ALA A 83 -9.81 8.63 24.18
CA ALA A 83 -11.10 9.30 23.99
C ALA A 83 -11.76 8.93 22.65
N ARG A 84 -10.93 8.67 21.62
CA ARG A 84 -11.35 8.24 20.28
C ARG A 84 -11.30 6.72 20.11
N LYS A 85 -11.17 5.97 21.21
CA LYS A 85 -10.99 4.51 21.20
C LYS A 85 -9.90 4.06 20.24
N TRP A 86 -8.81 4.81 20.21
CA TRP A 86 -7.61 4.57 19.40
C TRP A 86 -7.80 4.61 17.88
N PHE A 87 -8.94 5.10 17.38
CA PHE A 87 -9.03 5.49 15.97
C PHE A 87 -8.22 6.79 15.72
N PRO A 88 -7.45 6.85 14.62
CA PRO A 88 -6.88 8.10 14.14
C PRO A 88 -7.98 9.00 13.55
N ILE A 89 -7.70 10.29 13.48
CA ILE A 89 -8.52 11.26 12.75
C ILE A 89 -8.43 10.99 11.25
N TRP A 90 -9.54 11.13 10.54
CA TRP A 90 -9.63 10.86 9.10
C TRP A 90 -8.84 11.84 8.22
N ALA A 91 -8.87 13.15 8.55
CA ALA A 91 -8.22 14.16 7.72
C ALA A 91 -7.75 15.39 8.50
N PHE A 92 -6.69 16.00 7.98
CA PHE A 92 -6.12 17.24 8.50
C PHE A 92 -5.88 18.25 7.39
N HIS A 93 -6.09 19.53 7.69
CA HIS A 93 -5.58 20.61 6.86
C HIS A 93 -4.04 20.60 6.83
N PHE A 94 -3.45 21.24 5.83
CA PHE A 94 -1.99 21.31 5.69
C PHE A 94 -1.28 21.98 6.88
N ASP A 95 -1.98 22.81 7.66
CA ASP A 95 -1.45 23.41 8.90
C ASP A 95 -1.60 22.50 10.15
N GLY A 96 -2.06 21.26 9.96
CA GLY A 96 -2.23 20.26 11.02
C GLY A 96 -3.52 20.36 11.81
N ARG A 97 -4.42 21.31 11.52
CA ARG A 97 -5.75 21.35 12.16
C ARG A 97 -6.63 20.22 11.66
N ILE A 98 -7.39 19.60 12.57
CA ILE A 98 -8.40 18.58 12.23
C ILE A 98 -9.41 19.17 11.23
N ALA A 99 -9.72 18.42 10.17
CA ALA A 99 -10.73 18.82 9.20
C ALA A 99 -12.15 18.65 9.80
N ALA A 100 -12.83 19.76 10.08
CA ALA A 100 -14.17 19.75 10.69
C ALA A 100 -15.26 19.12 9.80
N LEU A 101 -14.97 18.91 8.51
CA LEU A 101 -15.85 18.18 7.59
C LEU A 101 -16.09 16.74 8.07
N ASP A 102 -15.03 16.10 8.57
CA ASP A 102 -15.00 14.68 8.90
C ASP A 102 -14.93 14.44 10.43
N TYR A 103 -14.99 15.51 11.24
CA TYR A 103 -14.90 15.46 12.70
C TYR A 103 -15.83 16.46 13.37
N HIS A 104 -16.76 15.98 14.22
CA HIS A 104 -17.62 16.84 15.03
C HIS A 104 -17.22 16.82 16.52
N HIS A 105 -16.94 15.62 17.07
CA HIS A 105 -16.38 15.40 18.39
C HIS A 105 -15.90 13.93 18.51
N ASP A 106 -15.26 13.55 19.62
CA ASP A 106 -14.62 12.24 19.84
C ASP A 106 -15.55 11.01 19.79
N GLU A 107 -16.86 11.20 19.71
CA GLU A 107 -17.84 10.11 19.57
C GLU A 107 -18.48 10.09 18.16
N HIS A 108 -18.27 11.14 17.36
CA HIS A 108 -18.89 11.34 16.05
C HIS A 108 -17.91 11.98 15.07
N PHE A 109 -17.21 11.14 14.31
CA PHE A 109 -16.20 11.48 13.31
C PHE A 109 -16.03 10.29 12.37
N VAL A 110 -15.66 10.56 11.12
CA VAL A 110 -15.36 9.54 10.10
C VAL A 110 -14.26 8.64 10.63
N ARG A 111 -14.50 7.33 10.66
CA ARG A 111 -13.51 6.35 11.10
C ARG A 111 -13.80 4.99 10.49
N GLU A 112 -12.73 4.30 10.13
CA GLU A 112 -12.81 3.00 9.48
C GLU A 112 -11.75 2.10 10.09
N ILE A 113 -12.13 0.86 10.41
CA ILE A 113 -11.21 -0.14 10.98
C ILE A 113 -9.94 -0.33 10.13
N PRO A 114 -10.01 -0.49 8.79
CA PRO A 114 -8.80 -0.69 7.99
C PRO A 114 -7.79 0.45 8.09
N ALA A 115 -8.23 1.70 8.28
CA ALA A 115 -7.33 2.85 8.42
C ALA A 115 -6.35 2.72 9.59
N VAL A 116 -6.76 2.07 10.68
CA VAL A 116 -5.91 1.86 11.85
C VAL A 116 -4.71 1.00 11.50
N PHE A 117 -4.98 -0.10 10.81
CA PHE A 117 -3.97 -1.07 10.43
C PHE A 117 -3.16 -0.61 9.21
N ASP A 118 -3.77 0.09 8.25
CA ASP A 118 -3.09 0.53 7.03
C ASP A 118 -2.04 1.59 7.33
N LEU A 119 -2.39 2.58 8.17
CA LEU A 119 -1.42 3.56 8.67
C LEU A 119 -0.25 2.88 9.39
N THR A 120 -0.52 1.83 10.17
CA THR A 120 0.53 1.05 10.84
C THR A 120 1.41 0.32 9.82
N TYR A 121 0.80 -0.41 8.89
CA TYR A 121 1.52 -1.20 7.89
C TYR A 121 2.38 -0.32 6.99
N ARG A 122 1.81 0.75 6.43
CA ARG A 122 2.50 1.64 5.49
C ARG A 122 3.55 2.50 6.18
N ALA A 123 3.36 2.93 7.43
CA ALA A 123 4.44 3.57 8.20
C ALA A 123 5.63 2.62 8.43
N LEU A 124 5.36 1.36 8.77
CA LEU A 124 6.40 0.35 8.88
C LEU A 124 7.03 0.03 7.51
N GLU A 125 6.28 0.09 6.41
CA GLU A 125 6.83 -0.08 5.04
C GLU A 125 7.74 1.08 4.65
N GLN A 126 7.46 2.30 5.10
CA GLN A 126 8.39 3.43 4.95
C GLN A 126 9.73 3.16 5.66
N TYR A 127 9.74 2.43 6.78
CA TYR A 127 10.99 1.96 7.39
C TYR A 127 11.74 0.96 6.51
N ASP A 128 11.04 0.04 5.83
CA ASP A 128 11.66 -0.93 4.92
C ASP A 128 12.33 -0.23 3.73
N TRP A 129 11.70 0.84 3.22
CA TRP A 129 12.25 1.69 2.16
C TRP A 129 13.41 2.55 2.63
N THR A 130 13.29 3.23 3.77
CA THR A 130 14.22 4.30 4.19
C THR A 130 15.34 3.82 5.11
N GLY A 131 15.14 2.74 5.87
CA GLY A 131 16.01 2.37 6.98
C GLY A 131 16.03 3.42 8.11
N ASP A 132 15.20 4.46 8.05
CA ASP A 132 15.21 5.56 8.99
C ASP A 132 14.51 5.15 10.28
N ARG A 133 15.31 5.00 11.33
CA ARG A 133 14.84 4.59 12.66
C ARG A 133 13.79 5.52 13.27
N ARG A 134 13.62 6.75 12.79
CA ARG A 134 12.51 7.61 13.25
C ARG A 134 11.15 6.94 13.06
N TRP A 135 10.97 6.13 12.03
CA TRP A 135 9.73 5.36 11.82
C TRP A 135 9.43 4.35 12.93
N LEU A 136 10.44 3.92 13.69
CA LEU A 136 10.29 2.98 14.82
C LEU A 136 10.40 3.67 16.18
N ASP A 137 11.27 4.67 16.29
CA ASP A 137 11.70 5.25 17.56
C ASP A 137 10.95 6.56 17.89
N ASP A 138 10.23 7.17 16.93
CA ASP A 138 9.38 8.32 17.23
C ASP A 138 8.26 7.92 18.22
N PRO A 139 8.07 8.65 19.32
CA PRO A 139 7.17 8.22 20.39
C PRO A 139 5.71 8.12 19.96
N ASP A 140 5.26 8.95 19.01
CA ASP A 140 3.87 8.95 18.56
C ASP A 140 3.61 7.71 17.68
N LEU A 141 4.52 7.41 16.74
CA LEU A 141 4.46 6.22 15.89
C LEU A 141 4.63 4.93 16.71
N ALA A 142 5.63 4.86 17.59
CA ALA A 142 5.89 3.69 18.42
C ALA A 142 4.75 3.38 19.39
N ALA A 143 4.07 4.41 19.91
CA ALA A 143 2.85 4.22 20.69
C ALA A 143 1.71 3.72 19.81
N TYR A 144 1.51 4.32 18.64
CA TYR A 144 0.45 3.96 17.71
C TYR A 144 0.52 2.49 17.29
N TYR A 145 1.71 1.97 16.96
CA TYR A 145 1.87 0.54 16.58
C TYR A 145 1.49 -0.42 17.71
N ARG A 146 1.74 -0.06 18.97
CA ARG A 146 1.34 -0.87 20.11
C ARG A 146 -0.17 -0.80 20.34
N HIS A 147 -0.72 0.41 20.25
CA HIS A 147 -2.15 0.64 20.44
C HIS A 147 -3.01 0.01 19.34
N SER A 148 -2.54 0.00 18.09
CA SER A 148 -3.30 -0.53 16.95
C SER A 148 -3.57 -2.03 17.04
N ILE A 149 -2.62 -2.82 17.57
CA ILE A 149 -2.80 -4.27 17.79
C ILE A 149 -3.13 -4.65 19.23
N GLY A 150 -3.18 -3.68 20.13
CA GLY A 150 -3.45 -3.85 21.56
C GLY A 150 -4.78 -3.24 21.95
N GLU A 151 -4.74 -2.06 22.57
CA GLU A 151 -5.92 -1.41 23.13
C GLU A 151 -7.00 -1.05 22.09
N PHE A 152 -6.65 -0.89 20.81
CA PHE A 152 -7.64 -0.78 19.74
C PHE A 152 -8.41 -2.09 19.59
N VAL A 153 -7.72 -3.21 19.40
CA VAL A 153 -8.35 -4.54 19.27
C VAL A 153 -9.21 -4.81 20.50
N GLU A 154 -8.68 -4.65 21.71
CA GLU A 154 -9.43 -4.86 22.97
C GLU A 154 -10.71 -4.01 23.08
N ALA A 155 -10.71 -2.81 22.50
CA ALA A 155 -11.86 -1.89 22.58
C ALA A 155 -12.97 -2.21 21.57
N HIS A 156 -12.68 -2.98 20.53
CA HIS A 156 -13.59 -3.25 19.41
C HIS A 156 -13.80 -4.75 19.14
N ASP A 157 -13.11 -5.65 19.83
CA ASP A 157 -13.30 -7.10 19.79
C ASP A 157 -14.31 -7.54 20.86
N SER A 158 -15.57 -7.63 20.46
CA SER A 158 -16.70 -7.90 21.36
C SER A 158 -16.91 -9.39 21.64
N ASP A 159 -16.48 -10.28 20.74
CA ASP A 159 -16.60 -11.74 20.89
C ASP A 159 -15.31 -12.42 21.38
N GLY A 160 -14.22 -11.66 21.50
CA GLY A 160 -12.95 -12.09 22.09
C GLY A 160 -12.09 -12.93 21.16
N ASP A 161 -12.36 -12.87 19.85
CA ASP A 161 -11.63 -13.62 18.83
C ASP A 161 -10.42 -12.86 18.28
N GLY A 162 -10.06 -11.71 18.85
CA GLY A 162 -8.94 -10.87 18.44
C GLY A 162 -9.18 -10.08 17.15
N ILE A 163 -10.39 -10.07 16.59
CA ILE A 163 -10.75 -9.33 15.38
C ILE A 163 -11.67 -8.17 15.76
N PRO A 164 -11.27 -6.91 15.56
CA PRO A 164 -12.11 -5.77 15.89
C PRO A 164 -13.32 -5.67 14.96
N GLU A 165 -14.45 -5.25 15.53
CA GLU A 165 -15.74 -5.18 14.85
C GLU A 165 -16.32 -3.77 14.83
N ALA A 166 -16.90 -3.41 13.68
CA ALA A 166 -17.71 -2.21 13.54
C ALA A 166 -19.14 -2.45 14.06
N GLY A 167 -19.86 -1.37 14.34
CA GLY A 167 -21.25 -1.45 14.83
C GLY A 167 -22.27 -1.99 13.81
N GLY A 168 -21.87 -2.16 12.54
CA GLY A 168 -22.74 -2.59 11.44
C GLY A 168 -23.90 -1.62 11.24
N THR A 169 -23.64 -0.31 11.24
CA THR A 169 -24.64 0.75 11.04
C THR A 169 -24.70 1.22 9.59
N GLY A 170 -23.62 1.06 8.83
CA GLY A 170 -23.44 1.69 7.52
C GLY A 170 -23.16 3.20 7.60
N ASP A 171 -22.99 3.75 8.80
CA ASP A 171 -22.68 5.16 9.02
C ASP A 171 -21.19 5.30 9.35
N ILE A 172 -20.43 5.87 8.42
CA ILE A 172 -18.99 6.09 8.54
C ILE A 172 -18.61 7.00 9.70
N PHE A 173 -19.50 7.89 10.17
CA PHE A 173 -19.27 8.71 11.37
C PHE A 173 -19.43 7.93 12.67
N LEU A 174 -20.03 6.74 12.62
CA LEU A 174 -20.15 5.80 13.73
C LEU A 174 -19.14 4.64 13.65
N GLY A 175 -18.51 4.45 12.49
CA GLY A 175 -17.46 3.47 12.24
C GLY A 175 -17.89 2.39 11.25
N THR A 176 -17.05 2.11 10.26
CA THR A 176 -17.20 1.03 9.26
C THR A 176 -16.09 -0.01 9.38
N ALA A 177 -16.39 -1.23 8.92
CA ALA A 177 -15.44 -2.34 8.93
C ALA A 177 -14.50 -2.34 7.71
N THR A 178 -14.80 -1.53 6.69
CA THR A 178 -14.18 -1.54 5.35
C THR A 178 -13.95 -0.11 4.85
N TYR A 179 -12.99 0.07 3.94
CA TYR A 179 -12.84 1.28 3.12
C TYR A 179 -13.93 1.43 2.06
N ASN A 180 -14.64 0.35 1.73
CA ASN A 180 -15.72 0.39 0.76
C ASN A 180 -17.00 0.94 1.41
N GLU A 181 -17.21 2.24 1.29
CA GLU A 181 -18.35 2.95 1.89
C GLU A 181 -19.72 2.56 1.30
N ARG A 182 -19.77 1.67 0.29
CA ARG A 182 -21.00 1.30 -0.44
C ARG A 182 -21.53 -0.09 -0.12
N GLU A 183 -20.94 -0.77 0.85
CA GLU A 183 -21.28 -2.16 1.18
C GLU A 183 -22.53 -2.31 2.06
N ALA A 184 -22.91 -3.58 2.26
CA ALA A 184 -23.79 -3.94 3.36
C ALA A 184 -23.17 -3.47 4.69
N PRO A 185 -23.97 -3.30 5.76
CA PRO A 185 -23.48 -2.92 7.08
C PRO A 185 -22.66 -4.06 7.72
N LEU A 186 -21.46 -4.30 7.20
CA LEU A 186 -20.51 -5.29 7.68
C LEU A 186 -20.04 -4.90 9.08
N ILE A 187 -19.84 -5.91 9.93
CA ILE A 187 -19.21 -5.79 11.24
C ILE A 187 -17.72 -6.15 11.16
N VAL A 188 -17.35 -7.05 10.23
CA VAL A 188 -15.95 -7.37 9.88
C VAL A 188 -15.89 -7.47 8.36
N ALA A 189 -14.83 -6.95 7.74
CA ALA A 189 -14.63 -7.01 6.31
C ALA A 189 -13.23 -7.55 5.96
N GLY A 190 -13.09 -8.08 4.74
CA GLY A 190 -11.88 -8.76 4.31
C GLY A 190 -10.66 -7.83 4.26
N ASP A 191 -10.84 -6.55 3.92
CA ASP A 191 -9.76 -5.55 3.92
C ASP A 191 -9.23 -5.27 5.33
N GLY A 192 -10.10 -4.93 6.29
CA GLY A 192 -9.70 -4.70 7.67
C GLY A 192 -8.97 -5.91 8.27
N LEU A 193 -9.49 -7.12 8.00
CA LEU A 193 -8.87 -8.37 8.47
C LEU A 193 -7.51 -8.62 7.80
N ALA A 194 -7.39 -8.37 6.50
CA ALA A 194 -6.16 -8.60 5.75
C ALA A 194 -5.03 -7.66 6.17
N ILE A 195 -5.36 -6.39 6.43
CA ILE A 195 -4.37 -5.42 6.89
C ILE A 195 -3.97 -5.71 8.33
N GLN A 196 -4.91 -6.09 9.22
CA GLN A 196 -4.59 -6.55 10.57
C GLN A 196 -3.63 -7.74 10.55
N TYR A 197 -3.92 -8.75 9.73
CA TYR A 197 -3.03 -9.89 9.49
C TYR A 197 -1.62 -9.42 9.11
N ALA A 198 -1.51 -8.54 8.12
CA ALA A 198 -0.22 -8.07 7.62
C ALA A 198 0.56 -7.26 8.66
N VAL A 199 -0.10 -6.41 9.46
CA VAL A 199 0.51 -5.68 10.58
C VAL A 199 1.06 -6.65 11.63
N LEU A 200 0.26 -7.65 12.04
CA LEU A 200 0.69 -8.65 13.00
C LEU A 200 1.92 -9.42 12.50
N ARG A 201 1.97 -9.78 11.21
CA ARG A 201 3.16 -10.38 10.59
C ARG A 201 4.38 -9.45 10.68
N LYS A 202 4.21 -8.17 10.34
CA LYS A 202 5.29 -7.17 10.31
C LYS A 202 5.85 -6.83 11.69
N LEU A 203 5.00 -6.88 12.71
CA LEU A 203 5.37 -6.67 14.12
C LEU A 203 5.84 -7.95 14.84
N GLY A 204 5.88 -9.10 14.16
CA GLY A 204 6.37 -10.36 14.72
C GLY A 204 5.36 -11.16 15.55
N HIS A 205 4.08 -10.79 15.51
CA HIS A 205 2.97 -11.51 16.17
C HIS A 205 2.48 -12.68 15.30
N HIS A 206 3.39 -13.56 14.89
CA HIS A 206 3.13 -14.59 13.88
C HIS A 206 2.02 -15.58 14.27
N ALA A 207 1.95 -15.99 15.54
CA ALA A 207 0.94 -16.95 16.00
C ALA A 207 -0.50 -16.39 15.86
N GLU A 208 -0.67 -15.09 16.13
CA GLU A 208 -1.96 -14.43 16.02
C GLU A 208 -2.36 -14.23 14.55
N ALA A 209 -1.40 -13.81 13.73
CA ALA A 209 -1.61 -13.72 12.29
C ALA A 209 -1.93 -15.07 11.65
N ASP A 210 -1.24 -16.15 12.05
CA ASP A 210 -1.51 -17.51 11.55
C ASP A 210 -2.92 -17.97 11.94
N ARG A 211 -3.40 -17.60 13.13
CA ARG A 211 -4.77 -17.87 13.58
C ARG A 211 -5.81 -17.13 12.74
N ILE A 212 -5.62 -15.82 12.53
CA ILE A 212 -6.51 -15.01 11.67
C ILE A 212 -6.56 -15.58 10.25
N GLN A 213 -5.40 -15.91 9.67
CA GLN A 213 -5.34 -16.50 8.34
C GLN A 213 -6.02 -17.87 8.28
N ALA A 214 -5.84 -18.73 9.28
CA ALA A 214 -6.54 -20.01 9.35
C ALA A 214 -8.07 -19.82 9.41
N THR A 215 -8.57 -18.93 10.27
CA THR A 215 -10.01 -18.58 10.35
C THR A 215 -10.55 -18.08 9.02
N PHE A 216 -9.83 -17.19 8.33
CA PHE A 216 -10.25 -16.73 7.01
C PHE A 216 -10.30 -17.88 5.98
N LEU A 217 -9.24 -18.70 5.94
CA LEU A 217 -9.15 -19.80 4.97
C LEU A 217 -10.19 -20.89 5.20
N ASP A 218 -10.55 -21.18 6.45
CA ASP A 218 -11.44 -22.27 6.82
C ASP A 218 -12.91 -21.84 6.89
N ASP A 219 -13.21 -20.69 7.51
CA ASP A 219 -14.58 -20.28 7.84
C ASP A 219 -15.20 -19.34 6.80
N TRP A 220 -14.40 -18.50 6.13
CA TRP A 220 -14.91 -17.52 5.16
C TRP A 220 -15.09 -18.10 3.76
N TRP A 221 -14.73 -19.37 3.54
CA TRP A 221 -14.81 -20.04 2.25
C TRP A 221 -16.07 -20.91 2.15
N ASN A 222 -16.99 -20.61 1.22
CA ASN A 222 -18.23 -21.38 1.05
C ASN A 222 -18.11 -22.65 0.18
N GLY A 223 -16.91 -22.98 -0.29
CA GLY A 223 -16.67 -24.04 -1.28
C GLY A 223 -16.35 -23.51 -2.68
N GLU A 224 -16.75 -22.27 -2.99
CA GLU A 224 -16.62 -21.63 -4.31
C GLU A 224 -15.87 -20.29 -4.27
N GLN A 225 -16.15 -19.45 -3.28
CA GLN A 225 -15.55 -18.13 -3.11
C GLN A 225 -15.41 -17.75 -1.62
N PHE A 226 -14.55 -16.77 -1.35
CA PHE A 226 -14.46 -16.14 -0.02
C PHE A 226 -15.63 -15.17 0.18
N ALA A 227 -16.05 -15.00 1.42
CA ALA A 227 -16.93 -13.92 1.82
C ALA A 227 -16.19 -12.57 1.73
N ARG A 228 -16.89 -11.49 1.36
CA ARG A 228 -16.35 -10.13 1.50
C ARG A 228 -16.29 -9.69 2.97
N GLY A 229 -17.15 -10.24 3.80
CA GLY A 229 -17.30 -9.80 5.18
C GLY A 229 -18.35 -10.58 5.95
N ARG A 230 -18.51 -10.19 7.21
CA ARG A 230 -19.51 -10.71 8.13
C ARG A 230 -20.48 -9.59 8.51
N THR A 231 -21.76 -9.87 8.48
CA THR A 231 -22.85 -9.03 9.01
C THR A 231 -23.35 -9.61 10.34
N LYS A 232 -24.35 -8.96 10.95
CA LYS A 232 -25.05 -9.52 12.13
C LYS A 232 -25.79 -10.83 11.82
N ASP A 233 -26.09 -11.10 10.55
CA ASP A 233 -26.83 -12.28 10.10
C ASP A 233 -25.93 -13.40 9.56
N GLY A 234 -24.60 -13.18 9.52
CA GLY A 234 -23.61 -14.14 9.03
C GLY A 234 -22.75 -13.61 7.89
N PHE A 235 -22.04 -14.51 7.21
CA PHE A 235 -21.15 -14.17 6.10
C PHE A 235 -21.90 -13.63 4.88
N ASP A 236 -21.36 -12.57 4.29
CA ASP A 236 -21.82 -11.96 3.06
C ASP A 236 -20.85 -12.30 1.92
N TYR A 237 -21.40 -12.90 0.86
CA TYR A 237 -20.66 -13.36 -0.32
C TYR A 237 -20.94 -12.52 -1.58
N GLY A 238 -21.47 -11.30 -1.40
CA GLY A 238 -21.63 -10.32 -2.47
C GLY A 238 -20.29 -9.73 -2.92
N TRP A 239 -20.30 -9.08 -4.10
CA TRP A 239 -19.12 -8.36 -4.59
C TRP A 239 -18.76 -7.19 -3.67
N GLY A 240 -17.45 -7.00 -3.41
CA GLY A 240 -17.02 -6.13 -2.32
C GLY A 240 -15.86 -5.18 -2.55
N LEU A 241 -15.38 -5.01 -3.80
CA LEU A 241 -14.27 -4.11 -4.13
C LEU A 241 -13.10 -4.29 -3.13
N GLU A 242 -12.74 -3.26 -2.35
CA GLU A 242 -11.65 -3.27 -1.37
C GLU A 242 -11.72 -4.48 -0.41
N SER A 243 -12.91 -4.88 0.04
CA SER A 243 -13.14 -6.05 0.91
C SER A 243 -12.68 -7.37 0.28
N HIS A 244 -12.55 -7.45 -1.04
CA HIS A 244 -11.93 -8.56 -1.76
C HIS A 244 -10.52 -8.21 -2.26
N ASP A 245 -10.33 -7.01 -2.80
CA ASP A 245 -9.09 -6.61 -3.48
C ASP A 245 -7.91 -6.54 -2.52
N LEU A 246 -8.14 -6.13 -1.27
CA LEU A 246 -7.05 -6.00 -0.29
C LEU A 246 -6.69 -7.34 0.36
N VAL A 247 -7.54 -8.37 0.28
CA VAL A 247 -7.27 -9.71 0.81
C VAL A 247 -6.01 -10.35 0.19
N PRO A 248 -5.89 -10.48 -1.15
CA PRO A 248 -4.66 -10.99 -1.76
C PRO A 248 -3.51 -9.98 -1.76
N LEU A 249 -3.79 -8.67 -1.67
CA LEU A 249 -2.73 -7.64 -1.61
C LEU A 249 -1.87 -7.81 -0.36
N PHE A 250 -2.53 -8.05 0.77
CA PHE A 250 -1.90 -8.25 2.08
C PHE A 250 -1.66 -9.73 2.42
N GLY A 251 -1.97 -10.64 1.48
CA GLY A 251 -1.63 -12.06 1.55
C GLY A 251 -2.49 -12.90 2.48
N LEU A 252 -3.66 -12.41 2.90
CA LEU A 252 -4.57 -13.12 3.81
C LEU A 252 -5.09 -14.42 3.17
N SER A 253 -5.40 -14.41 1.88
CA SER A 253 -5.82 -15.59 1.09
C SER A 253 -4.72 -16.60 0.81
N ALA A 254 -3.51 -16.39 1.33
CA ALA A 254 -2.32 -17.20 1.10
C ALA A 254 -2.01 -17.38 -0.41
N THR A 255 -1.39 -18.50 -0.79
CA THR A 255 -1.09 -18.85 -2.18
C THR A 255 -1.82 -20.13 -2.58
N GLY A 256 -1.98 -20.39 -3.88
CA GLY A 256 -2.53 -21.64 -4.41
C GLY A 256 -3.95 -21.49 -4.94
N GLU A 257 -4.65 -22.60 -5.14
CA GLU A 257 -5.89 -22.65 -5.94
C GLU A 257 -6.98 -21.68 -5.45
N ARG A 258 -7.20 -21.55 -4.14
CA ARG A 258 -8.22 -20.62 -3.62
C ARG A 258 -7.84 -19.15 -3.84
N ASN A 259 -6.55 -18.81 -3.75
CA ASN A 259 -6.07 -17.47 -4.06
C ASN A 259 -6.25 -17.17 -5.56
N GLU A 260 -5.89 -18.11 -6.44
CA GLU A 260 -6.09 -17.93 -7.88
C GLU A 260 -7.56 -17.76 -8.25
N ARG A 261 -8.47 -18.53 -7.61
CA ARG A 261 -9.92 -18.34 -7.79
C ARG A 261 -10.40 -16.97 -7.32
N LEU A 262 -9.87 -16.46 -6.20
CA LEU A 262 -10.19 -15.12 -5.72
C LEU A 262 -9.72 -14.04 -6.72
N LEU A 263 -8.49 -14.17 -7.23
CA LEU A 263 -7.95 -13.25 -8.24
C LEU A 263 -8.76 -13.29 -9.54
N ASP A 264 -9.12 -14.48 -10.03
CA ASP A 264 -9.98 -14.65 -11.21
C ASP A 264 -11.37 -14.03 -10.98
N TYR A 265 -11.93 -14.20 -9.79
CA TYR A 265 -13.20 -13.59 -9.40
C TYR A 265 -13.11 -12.06 -9.38
N VAL A 266 -12.10 -11.50 -8.73
CA VAL A 266 -11.85 -10.04 -8.70
C VAL A 266 -11.74 -9.49 -10.12
N GLU A 267 -10.88 -10.07 -10.96
CA GLU A 267 -10.71 -9.62 -12.34
C GLU A 267 -12.02 -9.69 -13.14
N ALA A 268 -12.80 -10.76 -12.98
CA ALA A 268 -14.10 -10.89 -13.65
C ALA A 268 -15.16 -9.88 -13.15
N GLN A 269 -15.16 -9.59 -11.85
CA GLN A 269 -16.07 -8.59 -11.27
C GLN A 269 -15.71 -7.18 -11.72
N LEU A 270 -14.42 -6.84 -11.83
CA LEU A 270 -13.99 -5.53 -12.33
C LEU A 270 -14.41 -5.27 -13.78
N GLU A 271 -14.52 -6.30 -14.62
CA GLU A 271 -15.04 -6.16 -15.99
C GLU A 271 -16.54 -5.87 -16.05
N THR A 272 -17.31 -6.41 -15.09
CA THR A 272 -18.80 -6.40 -15.14
C THR A 272 -19.42 -5.39 -14.20
N HIS A 273 -18.75 -5.10 -13.08
CA HIS A 273 -19.14 -4.20 -12.01
C HIS A 273 -17.93 -3.34 -11.56
N PRO A 274 -17.33 -2.56 -12.48
CA PRO A 274 -16.18 -1.72 -12.16
C PRO A 274 -16.54 -0.69 -11.07
N PRO A 275 -15.56 -0.30 -10.23
CA PRO A 275 -15.74 0.83 -9.31
C PRO A 275 -16.14 2.11 -10.07
N LEU A 276 -16.87 3.01 -9.39
CA LEU A 276 -17.31 4.28 -10.00
C LEU A 276 -16.31 5.42 -9.77
N ASN A 277 -15.35 5.22 -8.89
CA ASN A 277 -14.35 6.16 -8.42
C ASN A 277 -12.96 5.64 -8.82
N ILE A 278 -12.09 6.55 -9.26
CA ILE A 278 -10.77 6.18 -9.79
C ILE A 278 -9.84 5.61 -8.70
N GLU A 279 -9.99 6.07 -7.45
CA GLU A 279 -9.21 5.62 -6.29
C GLU A 279 -9.31 4.09 -6.07
N SER A 280 -10.48 3.47 -6.28
CA SER A 280 -10.62 2.02 -6.11
C SER A 280 -9.84 1.22 -7.16
N PHE A 281 -9.39 1.84 -8.26
CA PHE A 281 -8.50 1.18 -9.23
C PHE A 281 -7.02 1.28 -8.86
N SER A 282 -6.65 2.18 -7.93
CA SER A 282 -5.24 2.45 -7.60
C SER A 282 -4.55 1.26 -6.92
N TYR A 283 -5.30 0.42 -6.20
CA TYR A 283 -4.82 -0.80 -5.55
C TYR A 283 -4.43 -1.91 -6.53
N LEU A 284 -5.13 -1.97 -7.66
CA LEU A 284 -5.14 -3.14 -8.53
C LEU A 284 -3.78 -3.48 -9.11
N PRO A 285 -2.94 -2.51 -9.55
CA PRO A 285 -1.62 -2.86 -10.05
C PRO A 285 -0.72 -3.45 -8.98
N GLU A 286 -0.64 -2.87 -7.77
CA GLU A 286 0.15 -3.43 -6.66
C GLU A 286 -0.31 -4.85 -6.32
N LEU A 287 -1.63 -5.03 -6.16
CA LEU A 287 -2.27 -6.32 -5.92
C LEU A 287 -1.83 -7.38 -6.93
N LEU A 288 -1.97 -7.06 -8.21
CA LEU A 288 -1.74 -8.00 -9.31
C LEU A 288 -0.24 -8.26 -9.53
N PHE A 289 0.63 -7.26 -9.33
CA PHE A 289 2.08 -7.45 -9.35
C PHE A 289 2.53 -8.39 -8.23
N ARG A 290 2.08 -8.17 -6.99
CA ARG A 290 2.41 -9.02 -5.83
C ARG A 290 1.96 -10.48 -6.02
N ASN A 291 0.90 -10.69 -6.80
CA ASN A 291 0.35 -12.00 -7.12
C ASN A 291 0.81 -12.58 -8.48
N GLY A 292 1.86 -12.01 -9.10
CA GLY A 292 2.46 -12.57 -10.32
C GLY A 292 1.65 -12.36 -11.60
N ARG A 293 0.56 -11.57 -11.56
CA ARG A 293 -0.33 -11.27 -12.70
C ARG A 293 0.13 -10.02 -13.46
N GLY A 294 1.40 -10.01 -13.89
CA GLY A 294 2.05 -8.80 -14.43
C GLY A 294 1.37 -8.19 -15.67
N GLU A 295 0.77 -8.99 -16.55
CA GLU A 295 0.04 -8.46 -17.72
C GLU A 295 -1.26 -7.74 -17.29
N SER A 296 -2.02 -8.33 -16.37
CA SER A 296 -3.23 -7.70 -15.80
C SER A 296 -2.87 -6.47 -14.98
N ALA A 297 -1.81 -6.53 -14.17
CA ALA A 297 -1.29 -5.40 -13.40
C ALA A 297 -0.94 -4.22 -14.32
N TRP A 298 -0.25 -4.51 -15.43
CA TRP A 298 0.10 -3.51 -16.42
C TRP A 298 -1.12 -2.93 -17.13
N ARG A 299 -2.13 -3.75 -17.46
CA ARG A 299 -3.40 -3.28 -18.02
C ARG A 299 -4.06 -2.23 -17.12
N TRP A 300 -4.14 -2.49 -15.82
CA TRP A 300 -4.70 -1.52 -14.86
C TRP A 300 -3.78 -0.33 -14.60
N THR A 301 -2.46 -0.51 -14.67
CA THR A 301 -1.51 0.62 -14.65
C THR A 301 -1.77 1.57 -15.82
N LYS A 302 -2.00 1.04 -17.03
CA LYS A 302 -2.39 1.84 -18.20
C LYS A 302 -3.72 2.55 -18.00
N HIS A 303 -4.71 1.89 -17.38
CA HIS A 303 -5.98 2.54 -17.05
C HIS A 303 -5.77 3.80 -16.18
N LEU A 304 -4.93 3.71 -15.14
CA LEU A 304 -4.60 4.86 -14.30
C LEU A 304 -3.83 5.94 -15.08
N ILE A 305 -2.84 5.55 -15.89
CA ILE A 305 -2.07 6.49 -16.73
C ILE A 305 -2.98 7.24 -17.72
N ASP A 306 -3.84 6.50 -18.41
CA ASP A 306 -4.69 7.03 -19.48
C ASP A 306 -5.83 7.89 -18.94
N SER A 307 -6.27 7.64 -17.70
CA SER A 307 -7.28 8.47 -17.02
C SER A 307 -6.82 9.93 -16.92
N ARG A 308 -5.52 10.15 -16.69
CA ARG A 308 -4.92 11.45 -16.34
C ARG A 308 -5.71 12.17 -15.23
N ASP A 309 -6.36 11.39 -14.36
CA ASP A 309 -7.28 11.92 -13.36
C ASP A 309 -6.56 12.88 -12.40
N ASP A 310 -7.28 13.87 -11.90
CA ASP A 310 -6.73 14.87 -11.01
C ASP A 310 -6.79 14.47 -9.54
N TYR A 311 -7.35 13.30 -9.21
CA TYR A 311 -7.22 12.73 -7.89
C TYR A 311 -5.73 12.51 -7.54
N PRO A 312 -5.18 13.15 -6.48
CA PRO A 312 -3.74 13.20 -6.25
C PRO A 312 -3.06 11.84 -6.21
N GLU A 313 -3.72 10.85 -5.61
CA GLU A 313 -3.24 9.49 -5.45
C GLU A 313 -2.78 8.84 -6.77
N ILE A 314 -3.45 9.16 -7.87
CA ILE A 314 -3.17 8.57 -9.18
C ILE A 314 -1.76 8.90 -9.64
N SER A 315 -1.30 10.13 -9.40
CA SER A 315 0.05 10.52 -9.82
C SER A 315 1.15 9.86 -9.00
N PHE A 316 0.93 9.62 -7.70
CA PHE A 316 1.89 8.93 -6.84
C PHE A 316 1.92 7.43 -7.13
N THR A 317 0.76 6.80 -7.22
CA THR A 317 0.63 5.36 -7.51
C THR A 317 1.15 5.02 -8.90
N VAL A 318 0.96 5.88 -9.92
CA VAL A 318 1.61 5.67 -11.24
C VAL A 318 3.13 5.70 -11.13
N VAL A 319 3.73 6.60 -10.33
CA VAL A 319 5.19 6.59 -10.09
C VAL A 319 5.61 5.28 -9.43
N GLU A 320 4.89 4.83 -8.40
CA GLU A 320 5.14 3.57 -7.71
C GLU A 320 5.06 2.38 -8.67
N HIS A 321 3.96 2.24 -9.41
CA HIS A 321 3.72 1.11 -10.30
C HIS A 321 4.74 1.05 -11.45
N LEU A 322 5.15 2.20 -11.99
CA LEU A 322 6.15 2.24 -13.05
C LEU A 322 7.57 1.92 -12.59
N VAL A 323 7.87 2.11 -11.30
CA VAL A 323 9.22 1.90 -10.74
C VAL A 323 9.25 0.66 -9.87
N ALA A 324 8.61 0.68 -8.70
CA ALA A 324 8.57 -0.44 -7.77
C ALA A 324 7.74 -1.62 -8.31
N GLY A 325 6.60 -1.34 -8.95
CA GLY A 325 5.73 -2.38 -9.52
C GLY A 325 6.38 -3.13 -10.69
N LEU A 326 6.71 -2.43 -11.78
CA LEU A 326 7.30 -3.03 -12.97
C LEU A 326 8.66 -3.70 -12.72
N LEU A 327 9.51 -3.10 -11.89
CA LEU A 327 10.81 -3.70 -11.54
C LEU A 327 10.69 -4.77 -10.43
N GLY A 328 9.55 -4.84 -9.74
CA GLY A 328 9.25 -5.72 -8.61
C GLY A 328 10.20 -5.55 -7.45
N LEU A 329 10.32 -4.33 -6.95
CA LEU A 329 11.21 -3.97 -5.85
C LEU A 329 10.58 -4.30 -4.51
N ARG A 330 11.33 -5.00 -3.66
CA ARG A 330 10.98 -5.26 -2.25
C ARG A 330 12.18 -4.88 -1.38
N PRO A 331 12.21 -3.66 -0.86
CA PRO A 331 13.33 -3.16 -0.06
C PRO A 331 13.33 -3.77 1.34
N ASP A 332 14.51 -3.88 1.91
CA ASP A 332 14.75 -4.03 3.35
C ASP A 332 16.06 -3.30 3.65
N ALA A 333 15.97 -1.97 3.55
CA ALA A 333 17.06 -1.04 3.80
C ALA A 333 17.68 -1.22 5.20
N PRO A 334 16.92 -1.47 6.29
CA PRO A 334 17.49 -1.74 7.61
C PRO A 334 18.54 -2.87 7.64
N ASN A 335 18.34 -3.90 6.82
CA ASN A 335 19.26 -5.03 6.72
C ASN A 335 20.23 -4.93 5.53
N ALA A 336 20.28 -3.77 4.86
CA ALA A 336 21.05 -3.55 3.63
C ALA A 336 20.70 -4.58 2.54
N THR A 337 19.41 -4.88 2.36
CA THR A 337 18.95 -5.83 1.36
C THR A 337 17.88 -5.28 0.42
N LEU A 338 17.83 -5.84 -0.79
CA LEU A 338 16.82 -5.55 -1.80
C LEU A 338 16.48 -6.84 -2.55
N THR A 339 15.21 -7.20 -2.60
CA THR A 339 14.72 -8.26 -3.48
C THR A 339 14.10 -7.65 -4.72
N ILE A 340 14.35 -8.25 -5.88
CA ILE A 340 13.91 -7.78 -7.19
C ILE A 340 13.28 -8.95 -7.95
N GLU A 341 12.07 -8.77 -8.45
CA GLU A 341 11.41 -9.72 -9.35
C GLU A 341 10.79 -8.97 -10.53
N SER A 342 11.42 -9.03 -11.71
CA SER A 342 10.89 -8.32 -12.89
C SER A 342 9.45 -8.73 -13.19
N HIS A 343 8.58 -7.72 -13.28
CA HIS A 343 7.19 -7.86 -13.68
C HIS A 343 6.92 -7.24 -15.05
N LEU A 344 7.97 -6.95 -15.84
CA LEU A 344 7.80 -6.35 -17.15
C LEU A 344 6.79 -7.17 -18.00
N PRO A 345 5.75 -6.52 -18.55
CA PRO A 345 4.84 -7.13 -19.50
C PRO A 345 5.56 -7.33 -20.84
N THR A 346 4.98 -8.16 -21.71
CA THR A 346 5.52 -8.49 -23.03
C THR A 346 5.79 -7.24 -23.89
N GLU A 347 4.98 -6.19 -23.74
CA GLU A 347 5.12 -4.94 -24.52
C GLU A 347 6.24 -4.01 -24.04
N ILE A 348 6.93 -4.32 -22.93
CA ILE A 348 8.07 -3.54 -22.42
C ILE A 348 9.32 -4.41 -22.50
N ASP A 349 10.07 -4.26 -23.61
CA ASP A 349 11.30 -5.03 -23.87
C ASP A 349 12.37 -4.79 -22.79
N TRP A 350 12.52 -3.55 -22.36
CA TRP A 350 13.45 -3.17 -21.30
C TRP A 350 13.01 -1.92 -20.56
N LEU A 351 13.45 -1.80 -19.31
CA LEU A 351 13.18 -0.67 -18.41
C LEU A 351 14.43 -0.36 -17.58
N THR A 352 14.71 0.91 -17.34
CA THR A 352 15.72 1.38 -16.41
C THR A 352 15.13 2.42 -15.48
N ALA A 353 15.19 2.18 -14.17
CA ALA A 353 15.07 3.26 -13.18
C ALA A 353 16.47 3.62 -12.68
N ASP A 354 16.76 4.92 -12.64
CA ASP A 354 18.03 5.47 -12.16
C ASP A 354 17.77 6.45 -11.02
N HIS A 355 18.70 6.51 -10.08
CA HIS A 355 18.55 7.16 -8.79
C HIS A 355 17.38 6.68 -7.93
N VAL A 356 17.14 5.36 -7.92
CA VAL A 356 16.21 4.73 -6.97
C VAL A 356 16.86 4.71 -5.59
N ARG A 357 16.15 5.22 -4.59
CA ARG A 357 16.61 5.22 -3.20
C ARG A 357 16.10 3.98 -2.48
N VAL A 358 17.01 3.31 -1.79
CA VAL A 358 16.71 2.29 -0.78
C VAL A 358 17.60 2.68 0.38
N GLY A 359 17.03 3.24 1.43
CA GLY A 359 17.71 3.99 2.48
C GLY A 359 18.77 4.93 1.93
N ASP A 360 20.01 4.77 2.41
CA ASP A 360 21.11 5.61 1.98
C ASP A 360 21.74 5.18 0.63
N TRP A 361 21.32 4.06 0.04
CA TRP A 361 21.81 3.59 -1.25
C TRP A 361 21.14 4.28 -2.44
N ASP A 362 21.98 4.68 -3.42
CA ASP A 362 21.56 5.27 -4.70
C ASP A 362 21.75 4.24 -5.82
N LEU A 363 20.67 3.80 -6.44
CA LEU A 363 20.67 2.63 -7.32
C LEU A 363 20.25 2.98 -8.75
N ARG A 364 20.88 2.30 -9.71
CA ARG A 364 20.35 2.11 -11.05
C ARG A 364 19.97 0.66 -11.24
N ILE A 365 18.73 0.42 -11.67
CA ILE A 365 18.18 -0.91 -11.90
C ILE A 365 17.72 -0.97 -13.35
N HIS A 366 18.32 -1.86 -14.12
CA HIS A 366 17.98 -2.11 -15.51
C HIS A 366 17.46 -3.54 -15.68
N GLN A 367 16.39 -3.72 -16.43
CA GLN A 367 15.81 -5.03 -16.74
C GLN A 367 15.59 -5.17 -18.24
N GLU A 368 15.95 -6.34 -18.79
CA GLU A 368 15.60 -6.78 -20.15
C GLU A 368 14.55 -7.89 -20.03
N GLY A 369 13.29 -7.52 -20.25
CA GLY A 369 12.12 -8.35 -19.94
C GLY A 369 12.21 -8.94 -18.53
N ARG A 370 11.84 -10.22 -18.40
CA ARG A 370 11.92 -10.98 -17.13
C ARG A 370 13.21 -11.81 -16.98
N ARG A 371 14.15 -11.66 -17.91
CA ARG A 371 15.30 -12.58 -18.06
C ARG A 371 16.58 -12.03 -17.48
N THR A 372 16.78 -10.73 -17.56
CA THR A 372 18.01 -10.08 -17.10
C THR A 372 17.67 -8.93 -16.18
N THR A 373 18.38 -8.85 -15.05
CA THR A 373 18.40 -7.70 -14.17
C THR A 373 19.85 -7.28 -13.95
N GLU A 374 20.12 -6.00 -14.12
CA GLU A 374 21.39 -5.37 -13.79
C GLU A 374 21.14 -4.32 -12.71
N VAL A 375 21.90 -4.40 -11.62
CA VAL A 375 21.83 -3.45 -10.51
C VAL A 375 23.19 -2.80 -10.34
N THR A 376 23.23 -1.48 -10.42
CA THR A 376 24.39 -0.67 -10.09
C THR A 376 24.12 0.07 -8.80
N VAL A 377 25.04 -0.06 -7.84
CA VAL A 377 25.04 0.77 -6.63
C VAL A 377 25.93 1.96 -6.93
N HIS A 378 25.36 3.14 -7.20
CA HIS A 378 26.16 4.35 -7.44
C HIS A 378 26.88 4.76 -6.17
N SER A 379 26.15 4.81 -5.06
CA SER A 379 26.66 5.18 -3.74
C SER A 379 25.83 4.53 -2.63
N GLY A 380 26.35 4.52 -1.40
CA GLY A 380 25.67 3.99 -0.22
C GLY A 380 26.63 3.87 0.97
N PRO A 381 26.12 3.57 2.17
CA PRO A 381 26.90 3.49 3.40
C PRO A 381 27.80 2.23 3.47
N GLY A 382 27.55 1.25 2.59
CA GLY A 382 28.29 -0.01 2.53
C GLY A 382 27.76 -0.93 1.42
N PRO A 383 28.13 -2.21 1.43
CA PRO A 383 27.65 -3.19 0.47
C PRO A 383 26.13 -3.41 0.59
N LEU A 384 25.44 -3.57 -0.55
CA LEU A 384 24.02 -3.93 -0.61
C LEU A 384 23.87 -5.40 -1.02
N THR A 385 23.06 -6.18 -0.31
CA THR A 385 22.73 -7.55 -0.69
C THR A 385 21.47 -7.59 -1.55
N VAL A 386 21.61 -8.00 -2.81
CA VAL A 386 20.52 -8.05 -3.79
C VAL A 386 20.16 -9.49 -4.12
N THR A 387 18.87 -9.82 -4.06
CA THR A 387 18.30 -11.10 -4.49
C THR A 387 17.43 -10.87 -5.72
N VAL A 388 17.70 -11.56 -6.83
CA VAL A 388 16.91 -11.42 -8.07
C VAL A 388 16.10 -12.69 -8.32
N GLY A 389 14.78 -12.60 -8.28
CA GLY A 389 13.85 -13.73 -8.40
C GLY A 389 14.23 -14.87 -7.45
N ARG A 390 14.38 -16.08 -8.01
CA ARG A 390 14.81 -17.29 -7.27
C ARG A 390 16.33 -17.49 -7.22
N THR A 391 17.12 -16.52 -7.68
CA THR A 391 18.59 -16.63 -7.62
C THR A 391 19.09 -16.36 -6.20
N GLY A 392 20.28 -16.88 -5.87
CA GLY A 392 20.89 -16.61 -4.56
C GLY A 392 21.30 -15.14 -4.40
N PRO A 393 21.46 -14.67 -3.15
CA PRO A 393 21.81 -13.29 -2.86
C PRO A 393 23.20 -12.93 -3.41
N ARG A 394 23.37 -11.67 -3.82
CA ARG A 394 24.63 -11.10 -4.30
C ARG A 394 24.92 -9.79 -3.58
N THR A 395 26.10 -9.69 -3.00
CA THR A 395 26.57 -8.44 -2.39
C THR A 395 27.20 -7.55 -3.46
N ILE A 396 26.76 -6.30 -3.54
CA ILE A 396 27.23 -5.29 -4.50
C ILE A 396 27.82 -4.12 -3.71
N GLU A 397 29.10 -3.85 -3.92
CA GLU A 397 29.79 -2.69 -3.33
C GLU A 397 29.38 -1.38 -4.02
N PRO A 398 29.39 -0.24 -3.32
CA PRO A 398 29.26 1.07 -3.97
C PRO A 398 30.27 1.26 -5.12
N GLY A 399 29.79 1.83 -6.22
CA GLY A 399 30.51 1.97 -7.48
C GLY A 399 30.61 0.68 -8.32
N ARG A 400 29.87 -0.38 -7.97
CA ARG A 400 29.85 -1.66 -8.71
C ARG A 400 28.48 -1.99 -9.28
N THR A 401 28.52 -2.86 -10.27
CA THR A 401 27.35 -3.38 -10.98
C THR A 401 27.35 -4.90 -10.89
N ALA A 402 26.18 -5.49 -10.66
CA ALA A 402 25.95 -6.91 -10.81
C ALA A 402 24.86 -7.16 -11.85
N ARG A 403 25.13 -8.09 -12.78
CA ARG A 403 24.17 -8.58 -13.75
C ARG A 403 23.77 -10.01 -13.39
N VAL A 404 22.47 -10.26 -13.34
CA VAL A 404 21.87 -11.57 -13.13
C VAL A 404 21.01 -11.90 -14.34
N SER A 405 21.27 -13.03 -14.97
CA SER A 405 20.43 -13.58 -16.03
C SER A 405 19.86 -14.92 -15.55
N THR A 406 18.54 -15.06 -15.55
CA THR A 406 17.84 -16.28 -15.16
C THR A 406 17.61 -17.15 -16.40
N PRO A 407 18.12 -18.39 -16.42
CA PRO A 407 17.90 -19.29 -17.55
C PRO A 407 16.57 -20.03 -17.37
N THR A 408 15.42 -19.40 -17.66
CA THR A 408 14.15 -20.15 -17.80
C THR A 408 13.17 -19.47 -18.74
N LYS A 409 12.54 -20.30 -19.58
CA LYS A 409 11.54 -20.00 -20.61
C LYS A 409 10.36 -19.21 -20.03
N ASP A 410 9.90 -18.20 -20.76
CA ASP A 410 8.61 -17.55 -20.53
C ASP A 410 7.53 -18.63 -20.31
N PRO A 411 6.77 -18.61 -19.21
CA PRO A 411 5.49 -19.29 -19.19
C PRO A 411 4.58 -18.48 -20.11
N SER A 412 4.30 -19.08 -21.27
CA SER A 412 3.27 -18.66 -22.23
C SER A 412 1.91 -18.50 -21.57
#